data_AF-S2CVV7-F1
#
_entry.id   AF-S2CVV7-F1
#
_cell.length_a   1.000
_cell.length_b   1.000
_cell.length_c   1.000
_cell.angle_alpha   90.00
_cell.angle_beta   90.00
_cell.angle_gamma   90.00
#
_symmetry.space_group_name_H-M   'P 1'
#
loop_
_entity.id
_entity.type
_entity.pdbx_description
1 polymer ?
#
loop_
_entity_poly.entity_id
_entity_poly.type
_entity_poly.pdbx_seq_one_letter_code
_entity_poly.pdbx_strand_id
1 'polypeptide(L)'
;MKTIKTHQDWVLFAEESDPLEILESVYGLRDFALMKKRIFQLIESSISRNPKPNFKKDPSYLVYFSKLVSDAIIGLYLLEEKKADFGHLKGKYTNKVIQKIYKKTNCPGNFPWVFYPYSLNKKELNDPIKTLTKIRKAVDLEVWLDFIEQCVHNCLAFGFEPEWEGYNFQTACTYYLTKLYDIGHLIYATETEFGRKYI
;
A
#
# COMPACT_ATOMS: atom_id res chain seq x y z
N MET A 1 -10.78 -3.17 30.07
CA MET A 1 -11.22 -2.25 28.99
C MET A 1 -11.95 -3.08 27.95
N LYS A 2 -13.16 -2.67 27.54
CA LYS A 2 -13.86 -3.31 26.42
C LYS A 2 -13.14 -2.90 25.14
N THR A 3 -12.55 -3.86 24.43
CA THR A 3 -12.04 -3.69 23.07
C THR A 3 -13.21 -3.19 22.23
N ILE A 4 -13.12 -1.95 21.78
CA ILE A 4 -14.17 -1.32 20.97
C ILE A 4 -14.24 -2.13 19.66
N LYS A 5 -15.46 -2.54 19.29
CA LYS A 5 -15.82 -3.29 18.07
C LYS A 5 -15.58 -2.52 16.76
N THR A 6 -14.70 -1.52 16.74
CA THR A 6 -14.43 -0.66 15.57
C THR A 6 -13.88 -1.43 14.36
N HIS A 7 -13.36 -2.64 14.55
CA HIS A 7 -12.80 -3.46 13.47
C HIS A 7 -13.86 -4.14 12.58
N GLN A 8 -15.12 -4.27 13.03
CA GLN A 8 -16.19 -4.92 12.25
C GLN A 8 -16.83 -4.01 11.19
N ASP A 9 -16.72 -2.68 11.34
CA ASP A 9 -17.35 -1.74 10.42
C ASP A 9 -16.65 -1.72 9.06
N TRP A 10 -15.32 -1.87 9.01
CA TRP A 10 -14.57 -1.89 7.75
C TRP A 10 -14.93 -3.09 6.88
N VAL A 11 -15.18 -4.26 7.48
CA VAL A 11 -15.59 -5.47 6.75
C VAL A 11 -16.93 -5.24 6.05
N LEU A 12 -17.88 -4.60 6.73
CA LEU A 12 -19.21 -4.27 6.17
C LEU A 12 -19.14 -3.21 5.06
N PHE A 13 -18.28 -2.19 5.19
CA PHE A 13 -18.06 -1.20 4.12
C PHE A 13 -17.26 -1.79 2.93
N ALA A 14 -16.36 -2.73 3.20
CA ALA A 14 -15.50 -3.37 2.20
C ALA A 14 -16.24 -4.43 1.36
N GLU A 15 -17.17 -5.19 1.94
CA GLU A 15 -17.93 -6.24 1.24
C GLU A 15 -18.74 -5.68 0.06
N GLU A 16 -19.36 -4.50 0.21
CA GLU A 16 -20.15 -3.84 -0.84
C GLU A 16 -19.31 -2.99 -1.81
N SER A 17 -18.05 -2.71 -1.50
CA SER A 17 -17.22 -1.81 -2.31
C SER A 17 -16.51 -2.53 -3.47
N ASP A 18 -16.43 -1.87 -4.63
CA ASP A 18 -15.56 -2.31 -5.72
C ASP A 18 -14.08 -2.03 -5.34
N PRO A 19 -13.22 -3.06 -5.29
CA PRO A 19 -11.80 -2.85 -4.97
C PRO A 19 -11.12 -1.85 -5.92
N LEU A 20 -11.56 -1.72 -7.17
CA LEU A 20 -11.00 -0.75 -8.11
C LEU A 20 -11.37 0.69 -7.75
N GLU A 21 -12.58 0.94 -7.24
CA GLU A 21 -13.00 2.26 -6.76
C GLU A 21 -12.18 2.70 -5.53
N ILE A 22 -11.91 1.77 -4.62
CA ILE A 22 -11.03 2.02 -3.46
C ILE A 22 -9.63 2.40 -3.95
N LEU A 23 -9.06 1.62 -4.88
CA LEU A 23 -7.74 1.94 -5.44
C LEU A 23 -7.76 3.28 -6.18
N GLU A 24 -8.84 3.62 -6.90
CA GLU A 24 -8.98 4.92 -7.54
C GLU A 24 -8.98 6.07 -6.54
N SER A 25 -9.66 5.92 -5.39
CA SER A 25 -9.67 6.94 -4.34
C SER A 25 -8.29 7.16 -3.71
N VAL A 26 -7.52 6.09 -3.54
CA VAL A 26 -6.18 6.11 -2.94
C VAL A 26 -5.15 6.69 -3.92
N TYR A 27 -5.12 6.16 -5.13
CA TYR A 27 -4.11 6.46 -6.14
C TYR A 27 -4.50 7.66 -7.02
N GLY A 28 -5.76 8.06 -7.08
CA GLY A 28 -6.23 9.24 -7.84
C GLY A 28 -5.80 10.58 -7.24
N LEU A 29 -5.33 10.59 -6.00
CA LEU A 29 -4.81 11.77 -5.33
C LEU A 29 -3.42 12.12 -5.89
N ARG A 30 -3.29 13.32 -6.44
CA ARG A 30 -2.30 13.78 -7.44
C ARG A 30 -0.78 13.60 -7.17
N ASP A 31 -0.32 13.00 -6.07
CA ASP A 31 1.12 12.90 -5.78
C ASP A 31 1.59 11.47 -5.40
N PHE A 32 1.71 10.61 -6.41
CA PHE A 32 2.27 9.26 -6.28
C PHE A 32 3.70 9.24 -5.74
N ALA A 33 4.50 10.24 -6.10
CA ALA A 33 5.88 10.37 -5.64
C ALA A 33 5.95 10.56 -4.14
N LEU A 34 5.02 11.37 -3.64
CA LEU A 34 4.81 11.54 -2.21
C LEU A 34 4.35 10.23 -1.58
N MET A 35 3.40 9.50 -2.17
CA MET A 35 2.86 8.26 -1.58
C MET A 35 3.94 7.19 -1.35
N LYS A 36 4.80 6.90 -2.34
CA LYS A 36 5.91 5.94 -2.16
C LYS A 36 6.93 6.41 -1.11
N LYS A 37 7.29 7.71 -1.11
CA LYS A 37 8.16 8.32 -0.09
C LYS A 37 7.55 8.19 1.31
N ARG A 38 6.23 8.36 1.42
CA ARG A 38 5.51 8.24 2.69
C ARG A 38 5.43 6.79 3.18
N ILE A 39 5.33 5.80 2.29
CA ILE A 39 5.43 4.39 2.68
C ILE A 39 6.79 4.09 3.32
N PHE A 40 7.89 4.54 2.71
CA PHE A 40 9.21 4.37 3.30
C PHE A 40 9.33 5.04 4.67
N GLN A 41 8.70 6.19 4.83
CA GLN A 41 8.64 6.90 6.09
C GLN A 41 7.85 6.15 7.19
N LEU A 42 6.77 5.47 6.81
CA LEU A 42 5.97 4.63 7.69
C LEU A 42 6.73 3.35 8.08
N ILE A 43 7.52 2.79 7.15
CA ILE A 43 8.48 1.72 7.43
C ILE A 43 9.61 2.21 8.35
N GLU A 44 10.16 3.41 8.11
CA GLU A 44 11.19 3.99 8.97
C GLU A 44 10.71 4.14 10.42
N SER A 45 9.44 4.47 10.66
CA SER A 45 8.89 4.53 12.03
C SER A 45 8.63 3.18 12.65
N SER A 46 8.54 2.11 11.85
CA SER A 46 8.47 0.73 12.34
C SER A 46 9.84 0.13 12.65
N ILE A 47 10.95 0.85 12.44
CA ILE A 47 12.31 0.34 12.72
C ILE A 47 13.20 1.35 13.48
N SER A 48 12.83 2.64 13.52
CA SER A 48 13.63 3.69 14.14
C SER A 48 13.20 4.00 15.57
N ARG A 49 14.18 4.04 16.48
CA ARG A 49 14.01 4.55 17.86
C ARG A 49 13.76 6.06 17.92
N ASN A 50 14.14 6.78 16.87
CA ASN A 50 14.00 8.23 16.77
C ASN A 50 13.29 8.58 15.45
N PRO A 51 11.95 8.50 15.40
CA PRO A 51 11.21 8.84 14.19
C PRO A 51 11.44 10.32 13.83
N LYS A 52 11.49 10.60 12.51
CA LYS A 52 11.83 11.95 12.02
C LYS A 52 10.84 12.99 12.58
N PRO A 53 11.32 14.15 13.06
CA PRO A 53 10.48 15.18 13.68
C PRO A 53 9.45 15.80 12.72
N ASN A 54 9.59 15.56 11.42
CA ASN A 54 8.69 16.10 10.40
C ASN A 54 7.25 15.56 10.51
N PHE A 55 7.01 14.38 11.08
CA PHE A 55 5.63 13.89 11.30
C PHE A 55 4.91 14.63 12.41
N LYS A 56 5.66 15.08 13.42
CA LYS A 56 5.10 15.86 14.54
C LYS A 56 4.68 17.27 14.13
N LYS A 57 5.19 17.76 12.99
CA LYS A 57 4.82 19.08 12.45
C LYS A 57 3.43 19.09 11.82
N ASP A 58 2.95 17.95 11.34
CA ASP A 58 1.64 17.81 10.70
C ASP A 58 1.03 16.41 10.98
N PRO A 59 0.45 16.22 12.18
CA PRO A 59 -0.15 14.94 12.56
C PRO A 59 -1.41 14.61 11.74
N SER A 60 -2.17 15.62 11.32
CA SER A 60 -3.35 15.44 10.46
C SER A 60 -2.98 14.77 9.14
N TYR A 61 -1.89 15.22 8.52
CA TYR A 61 -1.42 14.64 7.28
C TYR A 61 -0.91 13.20 7.46
N LEU A 62 -0.27 12.88 8.60
CA LEU A 62 0.12 11.50 8.92
C LEU A 62 -1.10 10.58 9.05
N VAL A 63 -2.14 11.00 9.76
CA VAL A 63 -3.38 10.22 9.94
C VAL A 63 -4.05 10.00 8.58
N TYR A 64 -4.20 11.06 7.78
CA TYR A 64 -4.74 10.95 6.43
C TYR A 64 -3.95 9.96 5.57
N PHE A 65 -2.62 10.05 5.60
CA PHE A 65 -1.77 9.13 4.85
C PHE A 65 -1.89 7.68 5.34
N SER A 66 -1.94 7.45 6.66
CA SER A 66 -2.12 6.10 7.22
C SER A 66 -3.45 5.47 6.82
N LYS A 67 -4.50 6.29 6.69
CA LYS A 67 -5.79 5.86 6.14
C LYS A 67 -5.65 5.43 4.68
N LEU A 68 -5.00 6.23 3.83
CA LEU A 68 -4.79 5.87 2.41
C LEU A 68 -4.03 4.54 2.27
N VAL A 69 -3.02 4.30 3.11
CA VAL A 69 -2.29 3.03 3.10
C VAL A 69 -3.20 1.88 3.53
N SER A 70 -4.00 2.07 4.59
CA SER A 70 -4.95 1.05 5.07
C SER A 70 -5.98 0.73 3.99
N ASP A 71 -6.59 1.74 3.36
CA ASP A 71 -7.56 1.60 2.29
C ASP A 71 -6.95 0.87 1.08
N ALA A 72 -5.68 1.14 0.73
CA ALA A 72 -4.97 0.43 -0.34
C ALA A 72 -4.85 -1.07 -0.06
N ILE A 73 -4.50 -1.43 1.19
CA ILE A 73 -4.37 -2.83 1.61
C ILE A 73 -5.73 -3.51 1.58
N ILE A 74 -6.77 -2.86 2.11
CA ILE A 74 -8.16 -3.36 2.08
C ILE A 74 -8.60 -3.63 0.64
N GLY A 75 -8.42 -2.65 -0.27
CA GLY A 75 -8.76 -2.80 -1.68
C GLY A 75 -8.04 -3.98 -2.35
N LEU A 76 -6.77 -4.19 -2.02
CA LEU A 76 -5.99 -5.33 -2.54
C LEU A 76 -6.42 -6.68 -1.96
N TYR A 77 -6.86 -6.72 -0.70
CA TYR A 77 -7.37 -7.94 -0.08
C TYR A 77 -8.73 -8.33 -0.67
N LEU A 78 -9.62 -7.35 -0.86
CA LEU A 78 -10.89 -7.54 -1.56
C LEU A 78 -10.68 -8.01 -3.00
N LEU A 79 -9.67 -7.49 -3.69
CA LEU A 79 -9.33 -7.92 -5.04
C LEU A 79 -8.88 -9.39 -5.07
N GLU A 80 -8.16 -9.85 -4.04
CA GLU A 80 -7.79 -11.26 -3.89
C GLU A 80 -9.00 -12.16 -3.57
N GLU A 81 -9.95 -11.68 -2.78
CA GLU A 81 -11.22 -12.37 -2.51
C GLU A 81 -12.03 -12.57 -3.78
N LYS A 82 -12.19 -11.48 -4.53
CA LYS A 82 -12.93 -11.42 -5.79
C LYS A 82 -12.08 -11.87 -6.99
N LYS A 83 -10.97 -12.58 -6.78
CA LYS A 83 -9.99 -12.95 -7.84
C LYS A 83 -10.57 -13.67 -9.07
N ALA A 84 -11.72 -14.32 -8.94
CA ALA A 84 -12.42 -14.93 -10.07
C ALA A 84 -12.78 -13.87 -11.14
N ASP A 85 -13.10 -12.65 -10.71
CA ASP A 85 -13.47 -11.53 -11.56
C ASP A 85 -12.26 -10.82 -12.18
N PHE A 86 -11.06 -11.05 -11.60
CA PHE A 86 -9.81 -10.37 -11.97
C PHE A 86 -8.78 -11.28 -12.64
N GLY A 87 -9.23 -12.39 -13.26
CA GLY A 87 -8.35 -13.34 -13.95
C GLY A 87 -7.54 -12.72 -15.10
N HIS A 88 -8.03 -11.63 -15.71
CA HIS A 88 -7.36 -10.91 -16.79
C HIS A 88 -6.09 -10.15 -16.38
N LEU A 89 -5.85 -9.97 -15.07
CA LEU A 89 -4.62 -9.35 -14.57
C LEU A 89 -3.39 -10.26 -14.77
N LYS A 90 -3.59 -11.57 -14.89
CA LYS A 90 -2.51 -12.54 -15.09
C LYS A 90 -1.90 -12.38 -16.49
N GLY A 91 -0.58 -12.24 -16.52
CA GLY A 91 0.19 -12.02 -17.75
C GLY A 91 0.12 -10.60 -18.30
N LYS A 92 -0.67 -9.70 -17.67
CA LYS A 92 -0.89 -8.33 -18.16
C LYS A 92 0.34 -7.45 -17.97
N TYR A 93 1.00 -7.51 -16.81
CA TYR A 93 2.12 -6.62 -16.48
C TYR A 93 3.46 -7.11 -17.03
N THR A 94 3.59 -7.05 -18.36
CA THR A 94 4.86 -7.31 -19.04
C THR A 94 5.81 -6.11 -18.93
N ASN A 95 7.11 -6.33 -19.14
CA ASN A 95 8.10 -5.25 -19.21
C ASN A 95 7.71 -4.15 -20.22
N LYS A 96 7.05 -4.52 -21.35
CA LYS A 96 6.58 -3.56 -22.34
C LYS A 96 5.46 -2.66 -21.79
N VAL A 97 4.51 -3.24 -21.05
CA VAL A 97 3.42 -2.51 -20.40
C VAL A 97 3.97 -1.55 -19.35
N ILE A 98 4.88 -2.04 -18.50
CA ILE A 98 5.56 -1.23 -17.48
C ILE A 98 6.31 -0.07 -18.15
N GLN A 99 7.10 -0.33 -19.19
CA GLN A 99 7.80 0.72 -19.94
C GLN A 99 6.84 1.76 -20.54
N LYS A 100 5.64 1.36 -20.96
CA LYS A 100 4.63 2.28 -21.48
C LYS A 100 4.08 3.19 -20.39
N ILE A 101 3.65 2.61 -19.26
CA ILE A 101 3.15 3.33 -18.06
C ILE A 101 4.17 4.40 -17.62
N TYR A 102 5.45 4.04 -17.60
CA TYR A 102 6.53 4.91 -17.10
C TYR A 102 7.32 5.61 -18.21
N LYS A 103 6.81 5.68 -19.44
CA LYS A 103 7.50 6.38 -20.54
C LYS A 103 7.56 7.89 -20.29
N LYS A 104 6.54 8.46 -19.65
CA LYS A 104 6.41 9.90 -19.33
C LYS A 104 7.10 10.32 -18.02
N THR A 105 7.58 9.38 -17.20
CA THR A 105 8.32 9.71 -15.97
C THR A 105 9.78 10.11 -16.23
N ASN A 106 10.24 10.02 -17.48
CA ASN A 106 11.55 10.52 -17.93
C ASN A 106 11.52 12.02 -18.36
N CYS A 107 10.53 12.80 -17.92
CA CYS A 107 10.56 14.25 -18.09
C CYS A 107 11.58 14.89 -17.13
N PRO A 108 12.39 15.87 -17.58
CA PRO A 108 13.33 16.56 -16.70
C PRO A 108 12.57 17.18 -15.50
N GLY A 109 12.95 16.77 -14.29
CA GLY A 109 12.27 17.15 -13.03
C GLY A 109 11.55 15.99 -12.31
N ASN A 110 11.19 14.92 -13.04
CA ASN A 110 10.65 13.69 -12.44
C ASN A 110 11.76 12.64 -12.36
N PHE A 111 12.04 12.15 -11.16
CA PHE A 111 12.99 11.05 -10.97
C PHE A 111 12.38 9.75 -11.53
N PRO A 112 13.02 9.08 -12.51
CA PRO A 112 12.52 7.83 -13.10
C PRO A 112 12.25 6.74 -12.05
N TRP A 113 13.01 6.81 -10.95
CA TRP A 113 13.05 5.85 -9.84
C TRP A 113 11.88 5.92 -8.87
N VAL A 114 11.04 6.94 -8.99
CA VAL A 114 9.98 7.14 -8.00
C VAL A 114 8.73 6.32 -8.33
N PHE A 115 8.56 5.94 -9.60
CA PHE A 115 7.30 5.39 -10.08
C PHE A 115 7.37 3.92 -10.51
N TYR A 116 8.54 3.42 -10.89
CA TYR A 116 8.68 2.04 -11.37
C TYR A 116 8.51 1.01 -10.22
N PRO A 117 7.91 -0.17 -10.48
CA PRO A 117 7.59 -1.17 -9.48
C PRO A 117 8.81 -2.03 -9.09
N TYR A 118 9.85 -1.42 -8.50
CA TYR A 118 11.10 -2.10 -8.15
C TYR A 118 10.95 -3.23 -7.13
N SER A 119 9.88 -3.23 -6.35
CA SER A 119 9.67 -4.20 -5.27
C SER A 119 9.17 -5.55 -5.81
N LEU A 120 8.74 -5.58 -7.08
CA LEU A 120 8.18 -6.76 -7.73
C LEU A 120 9.19 -7.42 -8.67
N ASN A 121 9.40 -8.72 -8.50
CA ASN A 121 10.15 -9.53 -9.45
C ASN A 121 9.28 -9.91 -10.67
N LYS A 122 9.92 -10.46 -11.72
CA LYS A 122 9.23 -10.84 -12.97
C LYS A 122 8.05 -11.81 -12.75
N LYS A 123 8.15 -12.73 -11.78
CA LYS A 123 7.07 -13.69 -11.49
C LYS A 123 5.89 -13.01 -10.79
N GLU A 124 6.18 -12.07 -9.90
CA GLU A 124 5.17 -11.28 -9.17
C GLU A 124 4.43 -10.33 -10.10
N LEU A 125 5.14 -9.68 -11.03
CA LEU A 125 4.54 -8.86 -12.08
C LEU A 125 3.60 -9.68 -12.99
N ASN A 126 4.02 -10.88 -13.39
CA ASN A 126 3.23 -11.71 -14.28
C ASN A 126 1.95 -12.26 -13.64
N ASP A 127 1.89 -12.36 -12.30
CA ASP A 127 0.73 -12.89 -11.59
C ASP A 127 0.53 -12.14 -10.26
N PRO A 128 -0.03 -10.92 -10.32
CA PRO A 128 -0.24 -10.06 -9.15
C PRO A 128 -1.21 -10.74 -8.16
N ILE A 129 -2.28 -11.39 -8.66
CA ILE A 129 -3.25 -12.13 -7.85
C ILE A 129 -2.56 -13.21 -7.03
N LYS A 130 -1.72 -14.04 -7.66
CA LYS A 130 -0.96 -15.08 -6.93
C LYS A 130 -0.04 -14.48 -5.88
N THR A 131 0.49 -13.28 -6.12
CA THR A 131 1.32 -12.56 -5.14
C THR A 131 0.46 -12.09 -3.96
N LEU A 132 -0.72 -11.50 -4.22
CA LEU A 132 -1.67 -11.13 -3.17
C LEU A 132 -2.11 -12.33 -2.34
N THR A 133 -2.45 -13.47 -2.95
CA THR A 133 -2.78 -14.70 -2.23
C THR A 133 -1.66 -15.16 -1.29
N LYS A 134 -0.39 -14.96 -1.68
CA LYS A 134 0.75 -15.29 -0.80
C LYS A 134 0.87 -14.31 0.37
N ILE A 135 0.69 -13.02 0.11
CA ILE A 135 0.77 -11.97 1.14
C ILE A 135 -0.33 -12.18 2.18
N ARG A 136 -1.57 -12.39 1.72
CA ARG A 136 -2.71 -12.67 2.58
C ARG A 136 -2.49 -13.88 3.49
N LYS A 137 -1.86 -14.95 2.99
CA LYS A 137 -1.52 -16.13 3.81
C LYS A 137 -0.41 -15.88 4.83
N ALA A 138 0.38 -14.83 4.64
CA ALA A 138 1.51 -14.50 5.51
C ALA A 138 1.14 -13.44 6.56
N VAL A 139 0.23 -12.53 6.22
CA VAL A 139 -0.19 -11.42 7.06
C VAL A 139 -1.70 -11.25 6.91
N ASP A 140 -2.46 -11.43 7.98
CA ASP A 140 -3.90 -11.18 7.97
C ASP A 140 -4.18 -9.67 7.94
N LEU A 141 -5.41 -9.30 7.55
CA LEU A 141 -5.77 -7.88 7.38
C LEU A 141 -5.69 -7.12 8.71
N GLU A 142 -6.12 -7.75 9.80
CA GLU A 142 -6.07 -7.18 11.16
C GLU A 142 -4.63 -6.85 11.55
N VAL A 143 -3.67 -7.72 11.22
CA VAL A 143 -2.24 -7.50 11.49
C VAL A 143 -1.70 -6.29 10.72
N TRP A 144 -2.21 -6.02 9.51
CA TRP A 144 -1.84 -4.82 8.77
C TRP A 144 -2.35 -3.55 9.43
N LEU A 145 -3.60 -3.55 9.88
CA LEU A 145 -4.22 -2.39 10.50
C LEU A 145 -3.51 -2.06 11.83
N ASP A 146 -3.24 -3.07 12.64
CA ASP A 146 -2.47 -2.93 13.89
C ASP A 146 -1.06 -2.41 13.61
N PHE A 147 -0.39 -2.94 12.58
CA PHE A 147 0.94 -2.47 12.18
C PHE A 147 0.93 -0.98 11.80
N ILE A 148 -0.03 -0.55 10.99
CA ILE A 148 -0.13 0.86 10.57
C ILE A 148 -0.41 1.76 11.77
N GLU A 149 -1.33 1.36 12.66
CA GLU A 149 -1.64 2.09 13.89
C GLU A 149 -0.40 2.24 14.77
N GLN A 150 0.36 1.17 14.99
CA GLN A 150 1.63 1.21 15.72
C GLN A 150 2.64 2.17 15.06
N CYS A 151 2.77 2.14 13.74
CA CYS A 151 3.66 3.05 13.01
C CYS A 151 3.26 4.53 13.19
N VAL A 152 1.96 4.83 13.26
CA VAL A 152 1.44 6.17 13.54
C VAL A 152 1.75 6.58 14.97
N HIS A 153 1.48 5.70 15.95
CA HIS A 153 1.81 5.96 17.36
C HIS A 153 3.30 6.25 17.54
N ASN A 154 4.17 5.44 16.92
CA ASN A 154 5.62 5.63 16.96
C ASN A 154 6.01 7.00 16.40
N CYS A 155 5.48 7.38 15.23
CA CYS A 155 5.74 8.68 14.62
C CYS A 155 5.40 9.88 15.53
N LEU A 156 4.35 9.75 16.33
CA LEU A 156 3.83 10.85 17.16
C LEU A 156 4.42 10.89 18.57
N ALA A 157 4.98 9.79 19.07
CA ALA A 157 5.42 9.71 20.46
C ALA A 157 6.70 10.51 20.76
N PHE A 158 6.79 11.08 21.97
CA PHE A 158 7.92 11.89 22.47
C PHE A 158 8.94 11.05 23.26
N GLY A 159 9.46 9.99 22.62
CA GLY A 159 10.45 9.09 23.24
C GLY A 159 9.89 7.70 23.54
N PHE A 160 9.25 7.10 22.54
CA PHE A 160 8.73 5.74 22.64
C PHE A 160 9.80 4.77 22.16
N GLU A 161 10.21 3.85 23.03
CA GLU A 161 10.82 2.60 22.60
C GLU A 161 9.69 1.62 22.32
N PRO A 162 9.40 1.32 21.05
CA PRO A 162 8.45 0.28 20.71
C PRO A 162 8.77 -1.02 21.47
N GLU A 163 7.81 -1.50 22.26
CA GLU A 163 7.85 -2.82 22.87
C GLU A 163 7.56 -3.84 21.77
N TRP A 164 8.64 -4.35 21.17
CA TRP A 164 8.60 -5.21 19.99
C TRP A 164 8.27 -6.67 20.32
N GLU A 165 7.08 -6.95 20.85
CA GLU A 165 6.55 -8.32 20.81
C GLU A 165 6.04 -8.61 19.39
N GLY A 166 6.56 -9.65 18.71
CA GLY A 166 6.06 -10.07 17.38
C GLY A 166 6.93 -9.73 16.15
N TYR A 167 8.26 -9.80 16.25
CA TYR A 167 9.24 -9.52 15.19
C TYR A 167 8.89 -10.09 13.80
N ASN A 168 8.28 -11.28 13.75
CA ASN A 168 7.94 -11.96 12.49
C ASN A 168 6.86 -11.24 11.68
N PHE A 169 5.78 -10.77 12.33
CA PHE A 169 4.69 -10.08 11.66
C PHE A 169 5.12 -8.71 11.16
N GLN A 170 5.88 -7.95 11.95
CA GLN A 170 6.42 -6.66 11.52
C GLN A 170 7.44 -6.79 10.39
N THR A 171 8.28 -7.83 10.42
CA THR A 171 9.19 -8.13 9.30
C THR A 171 8.39 -8.42 8.03
N ALA A 172 7.33 -9.22 8.13
CA ALA A 172 6.45 -9.51 7.01
C ALA A 172 5.74 -8.24 6.50
N CYS A 173 5.16 -7.42 7.39
CA CYS A 173 4.52 -6.16 7.02
C CYS A 173 5.51 -5.21 6.32
N THR A 174 6.70 -5.02 6.89
CA THR A 174 7.76 -4.18 6.32
C THR A 174 8.18 -4.67 4.93
N TYR A 175 8.35 -5.98 4.77
CA TYR A 175 8.75 -6.59 3.51
C TYR A 175 7.67 -6.49 2.42
N TYR A 176 6.41 -6.76 2.78
CA TYR A 176 5.32 -6.83 1.82
C TYR A 176 4.67 -5.49 1.49
N LEU A 177 4.81 -4.46 2.33
CA LEU A 177 4.11 -3.18 2.14
C LEU A 177 4.50 -2.50 0.82
N THR A 178 5.79 -2.52 0.48
CA THR A 178 6.28 -1.96 -0.78
C THR A 178 5.79 -2.75 -2.00
N LYS A 179 5.59 -4.06 -1.86
CA LYS A 179 5.02 -4.93 -2.90
C LYS A 179 3.53 -4.66 -3.08
N LEU A 180 2.76 -4.53 -2.00
CA LEU A 180 1.34 -4.16 -2.06
C LEU A 180 1.17 -2.82 -2.77
N TYR A 181 1.99 -1.82 -2.42
CA TYR A 181 1.97 -0.53 -3.10
C TYR A 181 2.21 -0.64 -4.61
N ASP A 182 3.28 -1.34 -5.01
CA ASP A 182 3.62 -1.48 -6.43
C ASP A 182 2.54 -2.28 -7.19
N ILE A 183 1.90 -3.28 -6.58
CA ILE A 183 0.76 -4.02 -7.17
C ILE A 183 -0.46 -3.11 -7.33
N GLY A 184 -0.88 -2.44 -6.25
CA GLY A 184 -2.05 -1.55 -6.28
C GLY A 184 -1.88 -0.43 -7.29
N HIS A 185 -0.67 0.11 -7.41
CA HIS A 185 -0.37 1.14 -8.40
C HIS A 185 -0.48 0.62 -9.84
N LEU A 186 0.06 -0.58 -10.12
CA LEU A 186 -0.05 -1.18 -11.46
C LEU A 186 -1.50 -1.45 -11.84
N ILE A 187 -2.30 -1.98 -10.91
CA ILE A 187 -3.74 -2.22 -11.10
C ILE A 187 -4.45 -0.89 -11.35
N TYR A 188 -4.27 0.09 -10.48
CA TYR A 188 -4.84 1.43 -10.66
C TYR A 188 -4.51 2.01 -12.05
N ALA A 189 -3.24 2.01 -12.43
CA ALA A 189 -2.78 2.62 -13.68
C ALA A 189 -3.40 1.95 -14.92
N THR A 190 -3.73 0.66 -14.84
CA THR A 190 -4.14 -0.14 -16.01
C THR A 190 -5.62 -0.46 -16.07
N GLU A 191 -6.32 -0.49 -14.93
CA GLU A 191 -7.74 -0.86 -14.85
C GLU A 191 -8.65 0.36 -14.73
N THR A 192 -8.23 1.42 -14.03
CA THR A 192 -9.10 2.61 -13.81
C THR A 192 -9.09 3.54 -15.03
N GLU A 193 -10.18 4.30 -15.23
CA GLU A 193 -10.25 5.27 -16.33
C GLU A 193 -9.21 6.38 -16.16
N PHE A 194 -9.09 6.91 -14.95
CA PHE A 194 -8.10 7.93 -14.61
C PHE A 194 -6.67 7.41 -14.74
N GLY A 195 -6.37 6.21 -14.24
CA GLY A 195 -5.05 5.59 -14.39
C GLY A 195 -4.66 5.41 -15.86
N ARG A 196 -5.58 4.92 -16.69
CA ARG A 196 -5.35 4.69 -18.12
C ARG A 196 -5.01 5.95 -18.90
N LYS A 197 -5.48 7.13 -18.47
CA LYS A 197 -5.11 8.43 -19.06
C LYS A 197 -3.60 8.72 -19.01
N TYR A 198 -2.88 8.08 -18.09
CA TYR A 198 -1.44 8.28 -17.90
C TYR A 198 -0.57 7.22 -18.61
N ILE A 199 -1.16 6.21 -19.27
CA ILE A 199 -0.49 5.19 -20.12
C ILE A 199 -0.43 5.62 -21.59
#